data_AF-A0A6L6CRX9-F1
#
_entry.id   AF-A0A6L6CRX9-F1
#
_cell.length_a   1.000
_cell.length_b   1.000
_cell.length_c   1.000
_cell.angle_alpha   90.00
_cell.angle_beta   90.00
_cell.angle_gamma   90.00
#
_symmetry.space_group_name_H-M   'P 1'
#
loop_
_entity.id
_entity.type
_entity.pdbx_description
1 polymer ?
#
loop_
_entity_poly.entity_id
_entity_poly.type
_entity_poly.pdbx_seq_one_letter_code
_entity_poly.pdbx_strand_id
1 'polypeptide(L)'
;MAADVAKATNGVLVGQNAHLSGVSFDSRSIRPGQLFVPIIAERDGHEFIADALKAGAGAYLTCREPQGRTAVVVNDTLQALLQLGSWGRTKLDAQVAGRVVGVTGSVGKTSTKDFIAAAVGNQLRVCASDKSFNNDQGLPITVLNASDDVQALVLEMGM
;
A
#
# COMPACT_ATOMS: atom_id res chain seq x y z
N MET A 1 10.17 2.79 7.63
CA MET A 1 9.89 3.38 8.95
C MET A 1 8.77 4.41 8.85
N ALA A 2 8.10 4.76 9.94
CA ALA A 2 7.07 5.82 9.95
C ALA A 2 7.62 7.19 9.50
N ALA A 3 8.90 7.48 9.80
CA ALA A 3 9.59 8.67 9.27
C ALA A 3 9.75 8.65 7.75
N ASP A 4 9.94 7.49 7.13
CA ASP A 4 10.01 7.37 5.67
C ASP A 4 8.66 7.65 5.03
N VAL A 5 7.57 7.19 5.68
CA VAL A 5 6.20 7.50 5.25
C VAL A 5 5.98 9.00 5.28
N ALA A 6 6.28 9.66 6.40
CA ALA A 6 6.16 11.12 6.50
C ALA A 6 6.96 11.85 5.41
N LYS A 7 8.19 11.42 5.13
CA LYS A 7 9.01 12.00 4.06
C LYS A 7 8.41 11.75 2.67
N ALA A 8 7.93 10.54 2.39
CA ALA A 8 7.36 10.16 1.10
C ALA A 8 6.04 10.89 0.79
N THR A 9 5.26 11.19 1.83
CA THR A 9 3.93 11.82 1.69
C THR A 9 3.92 13.32 2.00
N ASN A 10 5.10 13.93 2.20
CA ASN A 10 5.24 15.30 2.73
C ASN A 10 4.38 15.56 3.99
N GLY A 11 4.24 14.53 4.81
CA GLY A 11 3.47 14.57 6.05
C GLY A 11 4.33 14.91 7.27
N VAL A 12 3.67 15.08 8.40
CA VAL A 12 4.31 15.31 9.71
C VAL A 12 4.16 14.08 10.57
N LEU A 13 5.29 13.50 10.98
CA LEU A 13 5.31 12.40 11.94
C LEU A 13 5.00 12.92 13.34
N VAL A 14 3.99 12.35 13.98
CA VAL A 14 3.63 12.60 15.39
C VAL A 14 3.74 11.28 16.16
N GLY A 15 4.46 11.30 17.29
CA GLY A 15 4.72 10.10 18.10
C GLY A 15 6.06 9.44 17.79
N GLN A 16 6.18 8.13 18.10
CA GLN A 16 7.44 7.40 17.94
C GLN A 16 7.67 6.94 16.50
N ASN A 17 8.92 6.91 16.05
CA ASN A 17 9.27 6.38 14.74
C ASN A 17 9.19 4.84 14.74
N ALA A 18 8.03 4.31 14.36
CA ALA A 18 7.78 2.87 14.34
C ALA A 18 8.31 2.18 13.07
N HIS A 19 8.72 0.91 13.22
CA HIS A 19 8.94 0.03 12.09
C HIS A 19 7.59 -0.45 11.55
N LEU A 20 7.43 -0.47 10.22
CA LEU A 20 6.18 -0.81 9.55
C LEU A 20 6.37 -2.04 8.68
N SER A 21 5.48 -3.03 8.81
CA SER A 21 5.58 -4.33 8.14
C SER A 21 4.76 -4.44 6.85
N GLY A 22 4.04 -3.37 6.48
CA GLY A 22 3.16 -3.32 5.33
C GLY A 22 2.12 -2.21 5.47
N VAL A 23 1.14 -2.20 4.57
CA VAL A 23 0.12 -1.15 4.49
C VAL A 23 -1.26 -1.75 4.23
N SER A 24 -2.30 -1.23 4.87
CA SER A 24 -3.70 -1.58 4.58
C SER A 24 -4.63 -0.37 4.73
N PHE A 25 -5.67 -0.30 3.91
CA PHE A 25 -6.77 0.68 4.05
C PHE A 25 -8.04 0.08 4.69
N ASP A 26 -8.06 -1.23 4.98
CA ASP A 26 -9.19 -1.89 5.62
C ASP A 26 -8.79 -2.33 7.04
N SER A 27 -9.38 -1.69 8.05
CA SER A 27 -9.11 -1.93 9.46
C SER A 27 -9.36 -3.39 9.88
N ARG A 28 -10.24 -4.11 9.18
CA ARG A 28 -10.56 -5.53 9.45
C ARG A 28 -9.45 -6.48 8.99
N SER A 29 -8.58 -6.02 8.09
CA SER A 29 -7.48 -6.79 7.51
C SER A 29 -6.11 -6.44 8.09
N ILE A 30 -6.05 -5.45 8.99
CA ILE A 30 -4.81 -4.98 9.60
C ILE A 30 -4.10 -6.12 10.31
N ARG A 31 -2.81 -6.26 9.99
CA ARG A 31 -1.89 -7.13 10.71
C ARG A 31 -1.01 -6.28 11.65
N PRO A 32 -0.53 -6.86 12.77
CA PRO A 32 0.36 -6.16 13.68
C PRO A 32 1.56 -5.52 12.97
N GLY A 33 1.80 -4.25 13.26
CA GLY A 33 2.90 -3.46 12.70
C GLY A 33 2.63 -2.85 11.32
N GLN A 34 1.45 -3.05 10.71
CA GLN A 34 1.14 -2.38 9.44
C GLN A 34 0.76 -0.91 9.64
N LEU A 35 0.94 -0.12 8.58
CA LEU A 35 0.39 1.21 8.44
C LEU A 35 -1.09 1.12 8.06
N PHE A 36 -1.97 1.76 8.82
CA PHE A 36 -3.35 1.95 8.42
C PHE A 36 -3.54 3.25 7.61
N VAL A 37 -4.27 3.16 6.50
CA VAL A 37 -4.55 4.29 5.62
C VAL A 37 -6.05 4.52 5.55
N PRO A 38 -6.61 5.47 6.31
CA PRO A 38 -8.03 5.76 6.26
C PRO A 38 -8.37 6.45 4.93
N ILE A 39 -9.20 5.83 4.11
CA ILE A 39 -9.71 6.43 2.88
C ILE A 39 -11.11 6.98 3.12
N ILE A 40 -11.38 8.19 2.63
CA ILE A 40 -12.71 8.80 2.65
C ILE A 40 -13.43 8.36 1.38
N ALA A 41 -14.44 7.50 1.53
CA ALA A 41 -15.32 7.05 0.45
C ALA A 41 -16.78 7.23 0.90
N GLU A 42 -17.63 6.20 0.76
CA GLU A 42 -19.00 6.23 1.30
C GLU A 42 -19.03 6.43 2.83
N ARG A 43 -18.03 5.87 3.51
CA ARG A 43 -17.77 6.10 4.93
C ARG A 43 -16.38 6.70 5.10
N ASP A 44 -16.21 7.53 6.12
CA ASP A 44 -14.92 8.09 6.44
C ASP A 44 -14.06 7.04 7.17
N GLY A 45 -12.97 6.61 6.52
CA GLY A 45 -12.00 5.68 7.07
C GLY A 45 -11.41 6.09 8.43
N HIS A 46 -11.40 7.39 8.74
CA HIS A 46 -10.88 7.91 10.01
C HIS A 46 -11.66 7.41 11.22
N GLU A 47 -12.94 7.08 11.05
CA GLU A 47 -13.77 6.47 12.11
C GLU A 47 -13.18 5.15 12.62
N PHE A 48 -12.40 4.46 11.77
CA PHE A 48 -11.86 3.12 12.07
C PHE A 48 -10.41 3.14 12.56
N ILE A 49 -9.79 4.32 12.77
CA ILE A 49 -8.42 4.42 13.29
C ILE A 49 -8.32 3.69 14.63
N ALA A 50 -9.28 3.90 15.53
CA ALA A 50 -9.29 3.24 16.84
C ALA A 50 -9.28 1.71 16.73
N ASP A 51 -10.02 1.16 15.76
CA ASP A 51 -10.09 -0.29 15.55
C ASP A 51 -8.82 -0.83 14.89
N ALA A 52 -8.23 -0.10 13.94
CA ALA A 52 -6.92 -0.44 13.37
C ALA A 52 -5.82 -0.44 14.44
N LEU A 53 -5.82 0.53 15.36
CA LEU A 53 -4.89 0.57 16.48
C LEU A 53 -5.09 -0.61 17.44
N LYS A 54 -6.35 -1.01 17.73
CA LYS A 54 -6.66 -2.22 18.52
C LYS A 54 -6.19 -3.50 17.82
N ALA A 55 -6.30 -3.56 16.50
CA ALA A 55 -5.79 -4.67 15.68
C ALA A 55 -4.24 -4.71 15.60
N GLY A 56 -3.56 -3.69 16.14
CA GLY A 56 -2.11 -3.67 16.25
C GLY A 56 -1.41 -2.88 15.15
N ALA A 57 -2.09 -1.96 14.47
CA ALA A 57 -1.44 -1.03 13.54
C ALA A 57 -0.25 -0.32 14.20
N GLY A 58 0.89 -0.31 13.52
CA GLY A 58 2.13 0.30 13.99
C GLY A 58 2.11 1.83 13.85
N ALA A 59 1.41 2.32 12.83
CA ALA A 59 1.11 3.73 12.61
C ALA A 59 -0.15 3.87 11.76
N TYR A 60 -0.64 5.10 11.59
CA TYR A 60 -1.73 5.40 10.67
C TYR A 60 -1.53 6.76 9.99
N LEU A 61 -2.10 6.93 8.78
CA LEU A 61 -2.23 8.24 8.14
C LEU A 61 -3.46 8.98 8.68
N THR A 62 -3.42 10.30 8.76
CA THR A 62 -4.62 11.09 9.09
C THR A 62 -4.56 12.49 8.51
N CYS A 63 -5.71 13.05 8.13
CA CYS A 63 -5.88 14.48 7.85
C CYS A 63 -6.61 15.24 8.96
N ARG A 64 -6.66 14.64 10.15
CA ARG A 64 -7.27 15.20 11.37
C ARG A 64 -6.22 15.30 12.47
N GLU A 65 -6.63 15.85 13.61
CA GLU A 65 -5.80 15.82 14.82
C GLU A 65 -5.40 14.37 15.16
N PRO A 66 -4.10 14.07 15.32
CA PRO A 66 -3.64 12.74 15.66
C PRO A 66 -4.09 12.36 17.08
N GLN A 67 -4.45 11.09 17.27
CA GLN A 67 -4.95 10.54 18.51
C GLN A 67 -4.11 9.33 18.94
N GLY A 68 -3.48 9.45 20.11
CA GLY A 68 -2.82 8.32 20.76
C GLY A 68 -1.46 7.94 20.18
N ARG A 69 -1.42 6.90 19.35
CA ARG A 69 -0.19 6.23 18.86
C ARG A 69 0.47 7.01 17.72
N THR A 70 1.51 6.42 17.11
CA THR A 70 2.22 7.01 15.97
C THR A 70 1.28 7.32 14.81
N ALA A 71 1.32 8.57 14.36
CA ALA A 71 0.52 9.07 13.26
C ALA A 71 1.39 9.82 12.25
N VAL A 72 1.00 9.79 10.98
CA VAL A 72 1.56 10.67 9.96
C VAL A 72 0.44 11.57 9.45
N VAL A 73 0.52 12.85 9.80
CA VAL A 73 -0.49 13.86 9.48
C VAL A 73 -0.23 14.38 8.06
N VAL A 74 -1.25 14.33 7.21
CA VAL A 74 -1.21 14.71 5.79
C VAL A 74 -2.46 15.50 5.42
N ASN A 75 -2.42 16.27 4.34
CA ASN A 75 -3.60 17.04 3.92
C ASN A 75 -4.70 16.15 3.32
N ASP A 76 -4.31 15.08 2.63
CA ASP A 76 -5.21 14.13 1.98
C ASP A 76 -4.61 12.72 2.04
N THR A 77 -5.36 11.78 2.61
CA THR A 77 -4.88 10.41 2.89
C THR A 77 -4.83 9.54 1.64
N LEU A 78 -5.68 9.78 0.65
CA LEU A 78 -5.64 9.09 -0.64
C LEU A 78 -4.44 9.57 -1.47
N GLN A 79 -4.22 10.88 -1.53
CA GLN A 79 -3.03 11.43 -2.20
C GLN A 79 -1.74 10.96 -1.54
N ALA A 80 -1.72 10.91 -0.21
CA ALA A 80 -0.60 10.34 0.55
C ALA A 80 -0.37 8.87 0.20
N LEU A 81 -1.43 8.06 0.02
CA LEU A 81 -1.30 6.67 -0.42
C LEU A 81 -0.67 6.55 -1.81
N LEU A 82 -1.12 7.38 -2.76
CA LEU A 82 -0.58 7.40 -4.12
C LEU A 82 0.91 7.80 -4.15
N GLN A 83 1.28 8.84 -3.39
CA GLN A 83 2.66 9.27 -3.23
C GLN A 83 3.52 8.18 -2.59
N LEU A 84 3.00 7.54 -1.56
CA LEU A 84 3.68 6.42 -0.90
C LEU A 84 3.85 5.24 -1.86
N GLY A 85 2.84 4.92 -2.67
CA GLY A 85 2.92 3.88 -3.71
C GLY A 85 4.00 4.16 -4.75
N SER A 86 4.10 5.40 -5.22
CA SER A 86 5.15 5.84 -6.15
C SER A 86 6.55 5.74 -5.53
N TRP A 87 6.69 6.17 -4.27
CA TRP A 87 7.92 6.02 -3.51
C TRP A 87 8.30 4.54 -3.33
N GLY A 88 7.34 3.69 -2.96
CA GLY A 88 7.52 2.24 -2.80
C GLY A 88 7.94 1.59 -4.11
N ARG A 89 7.32 1.96 -5.24
CA ARG A 89 7.69 1.49 -6.57
C ARG A 89 9.16 1.81 -6.87
N THR A 90 9.58 3.04 -6.62
CA THR A 90 10.97 3.49 -6.84
C THR A 90 11.96 2.71 -5.98
N LYS A 91 11.59 2.39 -4.74
CA LYS A 91 12.42 1.60 -3.83
C LYS A 91 12.69 0.17 -4.30
N LEU A 92 11.81 -0.37 -5.16
CA LEU A 92 11.92 -1.71 -5.72
C LEU A 92 12.67 -1.76 -7.07
N ASP A 93 13.08 -0.62 -7.64
CA ASP A 93 13.64 -0.56 -9.00
C ASP A 93 14.86 -1.47 -9.19
N ALA A 94 15.76 -1.51 -8.21
CA ALA A 94 16.96 -2.34 -8.28
C ALA A 94 16.63 -3.84 -8.25
N GLN A 95 15.63 -4.22 -7.44
CA GLN A 95 15.24 -5.61 -7.20
C GLN A 95 14.47 -6.18 -8.40
N VAL A 96 13.56 -5.40 -8.97
CA VAL A 96 12.78 -5.83 -10.15
C VAL A 96 13.58 -5.71 -11.45
N ALA A 97 14.61 -4.84 -11.48
CA ALA A 97 15.45 -4.55 -12.64
C ALA A 97 14.64 -4.37 -13.94
N GLY A 98 13.62 -3.51 -13.88
CA GLY A 98 12.72 -3.20 -15.00
C GLY A 98 11.60 -4.22 -15.25
N ARG A 99 11.52 -5.32 -14.50
CA ARG A 99 10.49 -6.36 -14.68
C ARG A 99 9.16 -5.98 -14.04
N VAL A 100 8.47 -5.02 -14.66
CA VAL A 100 7.15 -4.55 -14.21
C VAL A 100 6.18 -4.61 -15.37
N VAL A 101 5.08 -5.32 -15.17
CA VAL A 101 4.02 -5.51 -16.17
C VAL A 101 2.73 -4.88 -15.66
N GLY A 102 2.18 -3.94 -16.42
CA GLY A 102 0.84 -3.40 -16.19
C GLY A 102 -0.18 -4.11 -17.09
N VAL A 103 -1.28 -4.61 -16.51
CA VAL A 103 -2.36 -5.29 -17.22
C VAL A 103 -3.63 -4.45 -17.11
N THR A 104 -4.16 -4.01 -18.25
CA THR A 104 -5.38 -3.20 -18.33
C THR A 104 -6.39 -3.77 -19.33
N GLY A 105 -7.56 -3.14 -19.46
CA GLY A 105 -8.64 -3.52 -20.38
C GLY A 105 -9.99 -3.74 -19.70
N SER A 106 -11.05 -3.94 -20.49
CA SER A 106 -12.41 -4.10 -19.96
C SER A 106 -12.68 -5.51 -19.43
N VAL A 107 -12.15 -6.55 -20.07
CA VAL A 107 -12.39 -7.97 -19.74
C VAL A 107 -11.08 -8.75 -19.78
N GLY A 108 -10.92 -9.76 -18.93
CA GLY A 108 -9.78 -10.69 -18.96
C GLY A 108 -8.52 -10.21 -18.23
N LYS A 109 -8.54 -9.03 -17.60
CA LYS A 109 -7.41 -8.48 -16.83
C LYS A 109 -6.86 -9.45 -15.78
N THR A 110 -7.74 -9.93 -14.91
CA THR A 110 -7.36 -10.79 -13.78
C THR A 110 -6.76 -12.11 -14.26
N SER A 111 -7.41 -12.79 -15.21
CA SER A 111 -6.88 -14.02 -15.80
C SER A 111 -5.53 -13.80 -16.51
N THR A 112 -5.37 -12.68 -17.23
CA THR A 112 -4.12 -12.35 -17.91
C THR A 112 -3.00 -12.08 -16.90
N LYS A 113 -3.27 -11.28 -15.87
CA LYS A 113 -2.35 -11.02 -14.76
C LYS A 113 -1.96 -12.33 -14.06
N ASP A 114 -2.90 -13.22 -13.78
CA ASP A 114 -2.64 -14.51 -13.14
C ASP A 114 -1.79 -15.43 -14.02
N PHE A 115 -2.05 -15.49 -15.33
CA PHE A 115 -1.22 -16.27 -16.25
C PHE A 115 0.20 -15.73 -16.38
N ILE A 116 0.37 -14.42 -16.44
CA ILE A 116 1.70 -13.80 -16.47
C ILE A 116 2.45 -14.10 -15.16
N ALA A 117 1.77 -13.94 -14.01
CA ALA A 117 2.36 -14.23 -12.71
C ALA A 117 2.76 -15.70 -12.58
N ALA A 118 1.94 -16.64 -13.07
CA ALA A 118 2.25 -18.07 -13.06
C ALA A 118 3.43 -18.42 -13.99
N ALA A 119 3.47 -17.84 -15.19
CA ALA A 119 4.54 -18.10 -16.15
C ALA A 119 5.90 -17.62 -15.64
N VAL A 120 5.94 -16.42 -15.07
CA VAL A 120 7.17 -15.79 -14.56
C VAL A 120 7.54 -16.31 -13.16
N GLY A 121 6.54 -16.68 -12.36
CA GLY A 121 6.69 -17.17 -10.99
C GLY A 121 7.47 -18.49 -10.85
N ASN A 122 7.64 -19.24 -11.94
CA ASN A 122 8.49 -20.43 -11.96
C ASN A 122 9.99 -20.13 -11.81
N GLN A 123 10.42 -18.90 -12.09
CA GLN A 123 11.84 -18.52 -12.06
C GLN A 123 12.12 -17.31 -11.16
N LEU A 124 11.12 -16.47 -10.91
CA LEU A 124 11.26 -15.20 -10.20
C LEU A 124 10.26 -15.13 -9.04
N ARG A 125 10.65 -14.45 -7.96
CA ARG A 125 9.70 -14.01 -6.93
C ARG A 125 8.81 -12.89 -7.49
N VAL A 126 7.53 -13.19 -7.70
CA VAL A 126 6.55 -12.27 -8.27
C VAL A 126 5.64 -11.70 -7.19
N CYS A 127 5.44 -10.38 -7.18
CA CYS A 127 4.30 -9.76 -6.51
C CYS A 127 3.27 -9.38 -7.57
N ALA A 128 2.02 -9.83 -7.39
CA ALA A 128 0.92 -9.53 -8.28
C ALA A 128 -0.26 -8.92 -7.51
N SER A 129 -1.07 -8.08 -8.16
CA SER A 129 -2.27 -7.50 -7.54
C SER A 129 -3.17 -8.60 -6.97
N ASP A 130 -3.60 -8.44 -5.72
CA ASP A 130 -4.58 -9.34 -5.10
C ASP A 130 -5.99 -9.00 -5.60
N LYS A 131 -6.73 -10.03 -6.07
CA LYS A 131 -8.09 -9.91 -6.62
C LYS A 131 -8.27 -8.68 -7.54
N SER A 132 -9.15 -7.76 -7.15
CA SER A 132 -9.55 -6.57 -7.90
C SER A 132 -8.87 -5.29 -7.38
N PHE A 133 -7.65 -5.38 -6.85
CA PHE A 133 -6.84 -4.22 -6.45
C PHE A 133 -6.27 -3.50 -7.68
N ASN A 134 -7.18 -3.00 -8.51
CA ASN A 134 -6.91 -2.36 -9.80
C ASN A 134 -7.26 -0.87 -9.81
N ASN A 135 -7.77 -0.33 -8.70
CA ASN A 135 -8.10 1.08 -8.54
C ASN A 135 -6.96 1.86 -7.84
N ASP A 136 -7.18 3.16 -7.66
CA ASP A 136 -6.22 4.10 -7.04
C ASP A 136 -5.80 3.73 -5.61
N GLN A 137 -6.52 2.83 -4.94
CA GLN A 137 -6.19 2.36 -3.59
C GLN A 137 -5.42 1.04 -3.64
N GLY A 138 -5.91 0.08 -4.42
CA GLY A 138 -5.38 -1.28 -4.46
C GLY A 138 -3.99 -1.38 -5.10
N LEU A 139 -3.73 -0.57 -6.14
CA LEU A 139 -2.45 -0.60 -6.85
C LEU A 139 -1.28 -0.16 -5.94
N PRO A 140 -1.33 1.01 -5.25
CA PRO A 140 -0.31 1.37 -4.26
C PRO A 140 -0.10 0.32 -3.17
N ILE A 141 -1.18 -0.26 -2.65
CA ILE A 141 -1.12 -1.28 -1.58
C ILE A 141 -0.41 -2.54 -2.06
N THR A 142 -0.64 -2.95 -3.31
CA THR A 142 0.05 -4.10 -3.91
C THR A 142 1.56 -3.86 -3.93
N VAL A 143 1.98 -2.67 -4.40
CA VAL A 143 3.39 -2.29 -4.46
C VAL A 143 4.01 -2.20 -3.06
N LEU A 144 3.31 -1.57 -2.12
CA LEU A 144 3.81 -1.33 -0.77
C LEU A 144 3.89 -2.57 0.12
N ASN A 145 3.21 -3.65 -0.27
CA ASN A 145 3.28 -4.95 0.40
C ASN A 145 4.11 -5.98 -0.39
N ALA A 146 4.76 -5.58 -1.49
CA ALA A 146 5.73 -6.46 -2.14
C ALA A 146 6.89 -6.76 -1.18
N SER A 147 7.40 -7.99 -1.21
CA SER A 147 8.53 -8.38 -0.38
C SER A 147 9.82 -7.70 -0.85
N ASP A 148 10.77 -7.47 0.06
CA ASP A 148 12.05 -6.81 -0.25
C ASP A 148 12.92 -7.59 -1.24
N ASP A 149 12.62 -8.88 -1.45
CA ASP A 149 13.29 -9.80 -2.36
C ASP A 149 12.51 -10.04 -3.67
N VAL A 150 11.48 -9.24 -3.94
CA VAL A 150 10.67 -9.30 -5.16
C VAL A 150 11.52 -9.08 -6.42
N GLN A 151 11.28 -9.87 -7.45
CA GLN A 151 12.05 -9.84 -8.70
C GLN A 151 11.21 -9.43 -9.91
N ALA A 152 9.88 -9.46 -9.80
CA ALA A 152 8.98 -8.92 -10.81
C ALA A 152 7.64 -8.47 -10.20
N LEU A 153 7.02 -7.46 -10.81
CA LEU A 153 5.69 -6.96 -10.46
C LEU A 153 4.72 -7.21 -11.62
N VAL A 154 3.53 -7.76 -11.32
CA VAL A 154 2.44 -7.93 -12.29
C VAL A 154 1.19 -7.24 -11.76
N LEU A 155 0.96 -6.03 -12.23
CA LEU A 155 0.02 -5.09 -11.66
C LEU A 155 -1.23 -4.98 -12.53
N GLU A 156 -2.40 -5.25 -11.95
CA GLU A 156 -3.68 -4.98 -12.62
C GLU A 156 -4.05 -3.50 -12.48
N MET A 157 -4.48 -2.87 -13.57
CA MET A 157 -4.87 -1.46 -13.64
C MET A 157 -6.24 -1.31 -14.28
N GLY A 158 -7.20 -0.81 -13.51
CA GLY A 158 -8.53 -0.40 -13.96
C GLY A 158 -8.50 0.98 -14.62
N MET A 159 -9.56 1.28 -15.38
CA MET A 159 -9.91 2.63 -15.84
C MET A 159 -11.15 3.09 -15.10
#